data_AF-A0A834C0E1-F1
#
_entry.id   AF-A0A834C0E1-F1
#
_cell.length_a   1.000
_cell.length_b   1.000
_cell.length_c   1.000
_cell.angle_alpha   90.00
_cell.angle_beta   90.00
_cell.angle_gamma   90.00
#
_symmetry.space_group_name_H-M   'P 1'
#
loop_
_entity.id
_entity.type
_entity.pdbx_description
1 polymer ?
#
loop_
_entity_poly.entity_id
_entity_poly.type
_entity_poly.pdbx_seq_one_letter_code
_entity_poly.pdbx_strand_id
1 'polypeptide(L)'
;MVAAAEMKETLKENVMKSSVSEHSQVLKRGGGLLLLGWLLHYLPFYTMGRVLYYHHYFPAMLFSSMLTGVTLDILFKSSDLLLQPIYSDRLKIAGWLLLEFSILYSFYLFHHLSYGMMGPLAHESGSAMAGLKWMDSWDF
;
A
#
# COMPACT_ATOMS: atom_id res chain seq x y z
N MET A 1 16.15 -28.55 -33.95
CA MET A 1 16.56 -27.96 -32.66
C MET A 1 16.47 -26.43 -32.66
N VAL A 2 16.94 -25.72 -33.70
CA VAL A 2 16.88 -24.24 -33.81
C VAL A 2 15.44 -23.68 -33.79
N ALA A 3 14.55 -24.21 -34.63
CA ALA A 3 13.15 -23.75 -34.70
C ALA A 3 12.37 -23.89 -33.36
N ALA A 4 12.70 -24.90 -32.55
CA ALA A 4 12.07 -25.10 -31.24
C ALA A 4 12.56 -24.07 -30.20
N ALA A 5 13.81 -23.62 -30.31
CA ALA A 5 14.36 -22.58 -29.45
C ALA A 5 13.80 -21.20 -29.81
N GLU A 6 13.71 -20.88 -31.11
CA GLU A 6 13.10 -19.65 -31.61
C GLU A 6 11.63 -19.54 -31.17
N MET A 7 10.85 -20.61 -31.37
CA MET A 7 9.45 -20.66 -30.95
C MET A 7 9.27 -20.42 -29.44
N LYS A 8 10.19 -20.93 -28.61
CA LYS A 8 10.14 -20.74 -27.15
C LYS A 8 10.43 -19.30 -26.74
N GLU A 9 11.34 -18.62 -27.42
CA GLU A 9 11.64 -17.21 -27.17
C GLU A 9 10.50 -16.30 -27.67
N THR A 10 9.92 -16.57 -28.84
CA THR A 10 8.75 -15.80 -29.32
C THR A 10 7.54 -15.96 -28.40
N LEU A 11 7.32 -17.16 -27.86
CA LEU A 11 6.27 -17.41 -26.86
C LEU A 11 6.50 -16.62 -25.58
N LYS A 12 7.73 -16.60 -25.04
CA LYS A 12 8.06 -15.79 -23.86
C LYS A 12 7.85 -14.30 -24.10
N GLU A 13 8.29 -13.77 -25.24
CA GLU A 13 8.09 -12.36 -25.58
C GLU A 13 6.61 -12.00 -25.68
N ASN A 14 5.79 -12.86 -26.30
CA ASN A 14 4.35 -12.64 -26.42
C ASN A 14 3.65 -12.66 -25.06
N VAL A 15 4.02 -13.61 -24.19
CA VAL A 15 3.51 -13.71 -22.81
C VAL A 15 3.92 -12.49 -21.98
N MET A 16 5.15 -12.02 -22.14
CA MET A 16 5.62 -10.83 -21.43
C MET A 16 4.89 -9.56 -21.91
N LYS A 17 4.71 -9.40 -23.23
CA LYS A 17 3.96 -8.27 -23.80
C LYS A 17 2.50 -8.27 -23.38
N SER A 18 1.83 -9.43 -23.37
CA SER A 18 0.44 -9.52 -22.92
C SER A 18 0.30 -9.17 -21.43
N SER A 19 1.20 -9.69 -20.59
CA SER A 19 1.27 -9.37 -19.17
C SER A 19 1.45 -7.87 -18.93
N VAL A 20 2.45 -7.24 -19.54
CA VAL A 20 2.69 -5.78 -19.37
C VAL A 20 1.49 -4.93 -19.82
N SER A 21 0.84 -5.32 -20.92
CA SER A 21 -0.38 -4.65 -21.40
C SER A 21 -1.52 -4.75 -20.38
N GLU A 22 -1.74 -5.92 -19.78
CA GLU A 22 -2.75 -6.13 -18.75
C GLU A 22 -2.49 -5.26 -17.52
N HIS A 23 -1.26 -5.25 -16.98
CA HIS A 23 -0.88 -4.40 -15.85
C HIS A 23 -1.13 -2.91 -16.14
N SER A 24 -0.79 -2.45 -17.35
CA SER A 24 -1.04 -1.07 -17.77
C SER A 24 -2.55 -0.74 -17.81
N GLN A 25 -3.39 -1.69 -18.26
CA GLN A 25 -4.83 -1.50 -18.29
C GLN A 25 -5.43 -1.45 -16.88
N VAL A 26 -4.99 -2.33 -15.98
CA VAL A 26 -5.42 -2.35 -14.56
C VAL A 26 -5.05 -1.04 -13.88
N LEU A 27 -3.82 -0.55 -14.07
CA LEU A 27 -3.39 0.72 -13.50
C LEU A 27 -4.18 1.91 -14.06
N LYS A 28 -4.33 1.99 -15.39
CA LYS A 28 -5.02 3.11 -16.03
C LYS A 28 -6.51 3.15 -15.70
N ARG A 29 -7.19 2.01 -15.69
CA ARG A 29 -8.63 1.94 -15.40
C ARG A 29 -8.90 1.88 -13.91
N GLY A 30 -8.42 0.84 -13.24
CA GLY A 30 -8.66 0.63 -11.80
C GLY A 30 -7.95 1.70 -10.96
N GLY A 31 -6.64 1.85 -11.14
CA GLY A 31 -5.85 2.86 -10.43
C GLY A 31 -6.31 4.29 -10.74
N GLY A 32 -6.67 4.58 -11.99
CA GLY A 32 -7.22 5.87 -12.40
C GLY A 32 -8.54 6.22 -11.70
N LEU A 33 -9.47 5.25 -11.59
CA LEU A 33 -10.73 5.43 -10.85
C LEU A 33 -10.49 5.62 -9.35
N LEU A 34 -9.56 4.88 -8.75
CA LEU A 34 -9.18 5.04 -7.34
C LEU A 34 -8.56 6.41 -7.08
N LEU A 35 -7.67 6.88 -7.96
CA LEU A 35 -7.07 8.20 -7.88
C LEU A 35 -8.12 9.31 -8.04
N LEU A 36 -9.07 9.14 -8.97
CA LEU A 36 -10.18 10.07 -9.12
C LEU A 36 -11.07 10.08 -7.87
N GLY A 37 -11.36 8.90 -7.30
CA GLY A 37 -12.08 8.78 -6.03
C GLY A 37 -11.36 9.52 -4.90
N TRP A 38 -10.05 9.36 -4.79
CA TRP A 38 -9.21 10.10 -3.85
C TRP A 38 -9.31 11.61 -4.08
N LEU A 39 -9.14 12.09 -5.33
CA LEU A 39 -9.22 13.51 -5.68
C LEU A 39 -10.58 14.11 -5.30
N LEU A 40 -11.67 13.42 -5.63
CA LEU A 40 -13.02 13.88 -5.34
C LEU A 40 -13.32 13.96 -3.84
N HIS A 41 -12.67 13.12 -3.02
CA HIS A 41 -12.84 13.17 -1.58
C HIS A 41 -11.85 14.13 -0.91
N TYR A 42 -10.64 14.31 -1.43
CA TYR A 42 -9.61 15.12 -0.79
C TYR A 42 -9.65 16.60 -1.19
N LEU A 43 -9.84 16.89 -2.49
CA LEU A 43 -9.79 18.25 -3.04
C LEU A 43 -10.86 19.19 -2.43
N PRO A 44 -12.12 18.78 -2.21
CA PRO A 44 -13.13 19.71 -1.69
C PRO A 44 -12.77 20.30 -0.33
N PHE A 45 -12.01 19.59 0.50
CA PHE A 45 -11.63 20.03 1.84
C PHE A 45 -10.75 21.28 1.83
N TYR A 46 -10.00 21.55 0.75
CA TYR A 46 -9.23 22.79 0.61
C TYR A 46 -10.11 24.04 0.47
N THR A 47 -11.35 23.87 0.00
CA THR A 47 -12.29 24.97 -0.23
C THR A 47 -13.30 25.13 0.92
N MET A 48 -13.32 24.20 1.88
CA MET A 48 -14.25 24.26 3.00
C MET A 48 -13.79 25.29 4.04
N GLY A 49 -14.62 26.31 4.29
CA GLY A 49 -14.36 27.37 5.28
C GLY A 49 -14.67 27.01 6.73
N ARG A 50 -14.68 25.71 7.08
CA ARG A 50 -14.98 25.24 8.45
C ARG A 50 -13.86 24.37 9.00
N VAL A 51 -13.84 24.20 10.31
CA VAL A 51 -12.87 23.32 10.99
C VAL A 51 -13.03 21.88 10.49
N LEU A 52 -11.91 21.25 10.14
CA LEU A 52 -11.82 19.87 9.67
C LEU A 52 -11.10 19.02 10.71
N TYR A 53 -11.57 17.79 10.88
CA TYR A 53 -10.99 16.80 11.77
C TYR A 53 -10.55 15.57 10.99
N TYR A 54 -9.67 14.75 11.58
CA TYR A 54 -9.09 13.55 10.94
C TYR A 54 -10.11 12.64 10.24
N HIS A 55 -11.29 12.44 10.83
CA HIS A 55 -12.32 11.56 10.25
C HIS A 55 -12.87 12.06 8.90
N HIS A 56 -12.76 13.35 8.58
CA HIS A 56 -13.14 13.88 7.28
C HIS A 56 -12.27 13.30 6.15
N TYR A 57 -11.02 12.98 6.45
CA TYR A 57 -10.06 12.42 5.49
C TYR A 57 -10.17 10.90 5.35
N PHE A 58 -10.99 10.23 6.16
CA PHE A 58 -11.10 8.76 6.15
C PHE A 58 -11.53 8.18 4.79
N PRO A 59 -12.50 8.78 4.06
CA PRO A 59 -12.83 8.31 2.71
C PRO A 59 -11.65 8.40 1.75
N ALA A 60 -10.91 9.51 1.76
CA ALA A 60 -9.72 9.66 0.93
C ALA A 60 -8.64 8.63 1.30
N MET A 61 -8.43 8.38 2.60
CA MET A 61 -7.51 7.35 3.08
C MET A 61 -7.85 5.95 2.55
N LEU A 62 -9.14 5.58 2.48
CA LEU A 62 -9.57 4.30 1.92
C LEU A 62 -9.17 4.14 0.45
N PHE A 63 -9.38 5.17 -0.37
CA PHE A 63 -8.92 5.15 -1.77
C PHE A 63 -7.39 5.06 -1.87
N SER A 64 -6.65 5.75 -1.00
CA SER A 64 -5.19 5.63 -0.93
C SER A 64 -4.73 4.22 -0.56
N SER A 65 -5.38 3.55 0.39
CA SER A 65 -5.06 2.17 0.77
C SER A 65 -5.28 1.19 -0.38
N MET A 66 -6.40 1.31 -1.10
CA MET A 66 -6.68 0.48 -2.28
C MET A 66 -5.69 0.74 -3.41
N LEU A 67 -5.37 2.01 -3.67
CA LEU A 67 -4.39 2.40 -4.70
C LEU A 67 -2.99 1.88 -4.37
N THR A 68 -2.63 1.89 -3.08
CA THR A 68 -1.38 1.31 -2.59
C THR A 68 -1.33 -0.20 -2.85
N GLY A 69 -2.42 -0.92 -2.59
CA GLY A 69 -2.52 -2.35 -2.92
C GLY A 69 -2.29 -2.65 -4.40
N VAL A 70 -2.95 -1.90 -5.29
CA VAL A 70 -2.76 -2.03 -6.76
C VAL A 70 -1.32 -1.71 -7.17
N THR A 71 -0.74 -0.64 -6.60
CA THR A 71 0.62 -0.21 -6.93
C THR A 71 1.67 -1.22 -6.46
N LEU A 72 1.51 -1.75 -5.24
CA LEU A 72 2.40 -2.78 -4.68
C LEU A 72 2.29 -4.10 -5.45
N ASP A 73 1.09 -4.50 -5.87
CA ASP A 73 0.89 -5.69 -6.70
C ASP A 73 1.63 -5.57 -8.04
N ILE A 74 1.49 -4.43 -8.72
CA ILE A 74 2.22 -4.17 -9.97
C ILE A 74 3.73 -4.11 -9.74
N LEU A 75 4.19 -3.51 -8.63
CA LEU A 75 5.60 -3.43 -8.28
C LEU A 75 6.21 -4.81 -8.04
N PHE A 76 5.51 -5.67 -7.29
CA PHE A 76 5.92 -7.05 -7.05
C PHE A 76 5.86 -7.93 -8.29
N LYS A 77 4.92 -7.71 -9.21
CA LYS A 77 4.92 -8.40 -10.51
C LYS A 77 6.01 -7.88 -11.43
N SER A 78 6.36 -6.59 -11.33
CA SER A 78 7.44 -5.99 -12.11
C SER A 78 8.83 -6.54 -11.73
N SER A 79 9.00 -7.10 -10.53
CA SER A 79 10.27 -7.75 -10.15
C SER A 79 10.59 -8.98 -11.01
N ASP A 80 9.59 -9.58 -11.67
CA ASP A 80 9.79 -10.70 -12.61
C ASP A 80 10.59 -10.29 -13.85
N LEU A 81 10.56 -9.01 -14.20
CA LEU A 81 11.35 -8.49 -15.33
C LEU A 81 12.81 -8.27 -14.94
N LEU A 82 13.10 -8.13 -13.63
CA LEU A 82 14.42 -7.78 -13.10
C LEU A 82 15.18 -8.98 -12.55
N LEU A 83 14.47 -9.99 -12.04
CA LEU A 83 15.05 -11.12 -11.30
C LEU A 83 14.73 -12.46 -11.98
N GLN A 84 15.57 -13.47 -11.71
CA GLN A 84 15.26 -14.84 -12.13
C GLN A 84 13.97 -15.34 -11.42
N PRO A 85 13.16 -16.20 -12.08
CA PRO A 85 11.81 -16.56 -11.61
C PRO A 85 11.78 -17.10 -10.17
N ILE A 86 12.75 -17.97 -9.81
CA ILE A 86 12.82 -18.60 -8.49
C ILE A 86 13.04 -17.57 -7.37
N TYR A 87 13.86 -16.54 -7.62
CA TYR A 87 14.12 -15.49 -6.62
C TYR A 87 12.97 -14.50 -6.55
N SER A 88 12.35 -14.17 -7.69
CA SER A 88 11.21 -13.26 -7.75
C SER A 88 10.02 -13.80 -6.96
N ASP A 89 9.65 -15.07 -7.14
CA ASP A 89 8.49 -15.65 -6.45
C ASP A 89 8.68 -15.69 -4.92
N ARG A 90 9.89 -16.02 -4.44
CA ARG A 90 10.21 -15.98 -3.01
C ARG A 90 10.18 -14.56 -2.46
N LEU A 91 10.65 -13.58 -3.23
CA LEU A 91 10.64 -12.17 -2.85
C LEU A 91 9.21 -11.64 -2.71
N LYS A 92 8.31 -11.97 -3.65
CA LYS A 92 6.90 -11.57 -3.58
C LYS A 92 6.21 -12.14 -2.34
N ILE A 93 6.38 -13.44 -2.08
CA ILE A 93 5.78 -14.10 -0.92
C ILE A 93 6.32 -13.47 0.37
N ALA A 94 7.64 -13.31 0.48
CA ALA A 94 8.26 -12.68 1.64
C ALA A 94 7.79 -11.23 1.81
N GLY A 95 7.67 -10.47 0.72
CA GLY A 95 7.19 -9.09 0.71
C GLY A 95 5.75 -8.96 1.22
N TRP A 96 4.84 -9.81 0.75
CA TRP A 96 3.45 -9.82 1.22
C TRP A 96 3.33 -10.24 2.68
N LEU A 97 4.04 -11.30 3.10
CA LEU A 97 4.05 -11.73 4.50
C LEU A 97 4.62 -10.65 5.43
N LEU A 98 5.69 -9.98 5.01
CA LEU A 98 6.29 -8.89 5.78
C LEU A 98 5.32 -7.71 5.90
N LEU A 99 4.62 -7.36 4.83
CA LEU A 99 3.63 -6.28 4.83
C LEU A 99 2.47 -6.61 5.78
N GLU A 100 1.89 -7.80 5.68
CA GLU A 100 0.79 -8.24 6.53
C GLU A 100 1.21 -8.28 8.01
N PHE A 101 2.38 -8.86 8.30
CA PHE A 101 2.93 -8.88 9.65
C PHE A 101 3.16 -7.47 10.20
N SER A 102 3.66 -6.55 9.36
CA SER A 102 3.89 -5.15 9.74
C SER A 102 2.59 -4.41 10.07
N ILE A 103 1.52 -4.65 9.30
CA ILE A 103 0.19 -4.08 9.56
C ILE A 103 -0.38 -4.60 10.88
N LEU A 104 -0.31 -5.92 11.11
CA LEU A 104 -0.79 -6.54 12.35
C LEU A 104 0.02 -6.09 13.57
N TYR A 105 1.34 -6.00 13.43
CA TYR A 105 2.23 -5.51 14.48
C TYR A 105 1.97 -4.04 14.81
N SER A 106 1.77 -3.20 13.78
CA SER A 106 1.38 -1.80 13.97
C SER A 106 0.04 -1.70 14.71
N PHE A 107 -0.98 -2.46 14.30
CA PHE A 107 -2.26 -2.48 15.00
C PHE A 107 -2.11 -2.95 16.45
N TYR A 108 -1.35 -4.02 16.69
CA TYR A 108 -1.07 -4.52 18.04
C TYR A 108 -0.40 -3.45 18.92
N LEU A 109 0.53 -2.68 18.37
CA LEU A 109 1.20 -1.62 19.11
C LEU A 109 0.26 -0.45 19.45
N PHE A 110 -0.62 -0.06 18.53
CA PHE A 110 -1.50 1.11 18.66
C PHE A 110 -2.95 0.79 19.07
N HIS A 111 -3.28 -0.47 19.43
CA HIS A 111 -4.67 -0.87 19.73
C HIS A 111 -5.29 -0.07 20.89
N HIS A 112 -4.48 0.37 21.87
CA HIS A 112 -4.94 1.22 22.97
C HIS A 112 -5.56 2.55 22.48
N LEU A 113 -5.09 3.10 21.35
CA LEU A 113 -5.68 4.31 20.76
C LEU A 113 -7.06 4.04 20.15
N SER A 114 -7.35 2.79 19.79
CA SER A 114 -8.64 2.39 19.21
C SER A 114 -9.64 1.92 20.27
N TYR A 115 -9.18 1.11 21.23
CA TYR A 115 -10.05 0.50 22.25
C TYR A 115 -10.16 1.30 23.55
N GLY A 116 -9.27 2.26 23.78
CA GLY A 116 -9.23 3.07 24.99
C GLY A 116 -7.89 2.99 25.67
N MET A 117 -7.33 4.16 26.00
CA MET A 117 -6.06 4.28 26.70
C MET A 117 -6.26 4.10 28.20
N MET A 118 -5.31 3.40 28.83
CA MET A 118 -5.27 3.21 30.28
C MET A 118 -3.99 3.83 30.82
N GLY A 119 -4.12 4.72 31.81
CA GLY A 119 -2.99 5.38 32.46
C GLY A 119 -2.69 6.80 31.95
N PRO A 120 -1.52 7.36 32.32
CA PRO A 120 -1.16 8.74 31.99
C PRO A 120 -0.88 8.95 30.49
N LEU A 121 -1.03 10.19 30.00
CA LEU A 121 -0.79 10.56 28.60
C LEU A 121 0.66 10.28 28.16
N ALA A 122 0.90 10.13 26.86
CA ALA A 122 2.22 9.78 26.33
C ALA A 122 3.30 10.87 26.57
N HIS A 123 2.91 12.08 26.97
CA HIS A 123 3.84 13.15 27.30
C HIS A 123 4.56 12.93 28.64
N GLU A 124 4.01 12.09 29.53
CA GLU A 124 4.65 11.77 30.79
C GLU A 124 5.74 10.72 30.58
N SER A 125 6.98 11.01 30.96
CA SER A 125 8.15 10.15 30.72
C SER A 125 8.05 8.75 31.36
N GLY A 126 7.15 8.57 32.33
CA GLY A 126 6.85 7.28 32.96
C GLY A 126 5.61 6.57 32.39
N SER A 127 4.96 7.13 31.38
CA SER A 127 3.76 6.54 30.78
C SER A 127 4.08 5.32 29.92
N ALA A 128 3.23 4.30 30.01
CA ALA A 128 3.26 3.14 29.11
C ALA A 128 3.06 3.55 27.63
N MET A 129 2.51 4.74 27.37
CA MET A 129 2.21 5.27 26.05
C MET A 129 3.34 6.14 25.49
N ALA A 130 4.34 6.52 26.31
CA ALA A 130 5.45 7.38 25.88
C ALA A 130 6.24 6.78 24.70
N GLY A 131 6.42 5.45 24.68
CA GLY A 131 7.08 4.75 23.58
C GLY A 131 6.28 4.68 22.27
N LEU A 132 4.99 5.03 22.30
CA LEU A 132 4.13 5.08 21.11
C LEU A 132 4.17 6.44 20.41
N LYS A 133 4.69 7.49 21.07
CA LYS A 133 4.78 8.83 20.51
C LYS A 133 5.95 8.94 19.55
N TRP A 134 5.73 8.58 18.29
CA TRP A 134 6.78 8.62 17.25
C TRP A 134 6.99 10.00 16.63
N MET A 135 6.02 10.91 16.78
CA MET A 135 6.10 12.27 16.28
C MET A 135 5.75 13.27 17.38
N ASP A 136 6.44 14.41 17.41
CA ASP A 136 6.25 15.42 18.45
C ASP A 136 4.83 16.01 18.46
N SER A 137 4.18 16.06 17.29
CA SER A 137 2.81 16.55 17.10
C SER A 137 1.72 15.55 17.47
N TRP A 138 2.07 14.35 17.93
CA TRP A 138 1.09 13.38 18.42
C TRP A 138 0.73 13.68 19.87
N ASP A 139 -0.50 14.14 20.07
CA ASP A 139 -1.08 14.45 21.37
C ASP A 139 -2.10 13.37 21.75
N PHE A 140 -1.61 12.33 22.43
CA PHE A 140 -2.41 11.29 23.08
C PHE A 140 -1.73 10.84 24.37
#